data_AF-A0A961TZ93-F1
#
_entry.id   AF-A0A961TZ93-F1
#
_cell.length_a   1.000
_cell.length_b   1.000
_cell.length_c   1.000
_cell.angle_alpha   90.00
_cell.angle_beta   90.00
_cell.angle_gamma   90.00
#
_symmetry.space_group_name_H-M   'P 1'
#
loop_
_entity.id
_entity.type
_entity.pdbx_description
1 polymer ?
#
loop_
_entity_poly.entity_id
_entity_poly.type
_entity_poly.pdbx_seq_one_letter_code
_entity_poly.pdbx_strand_id
1 'polypeptide(L)'
;MKQAKSTKPQQRSINGVRSLSTFVKGICDVMRRSNCASALQYVPELTWILFLRLLDAQEARDQEEADAVGVGFSHALRAPYRWQDWAAPYSEKPGHPKTPEGKPFGWKRQELFAAGDGKLFDFINKELLPALHGLDIDARTGLPNPAASPKQRIIGRIMTAVERVRVDSETNLRDILDRVDEISVDNIDDTHFFTLSQVYEDLLLKMGEKNSDGGQFFTPREVIRAMVHTVDPQLGKTIYDPCCGTGGFLAIAYEHIARKLGRSPLSTDLETLKHDTFFGREKENLVIPIALANLVLHGIDQPNLWHGNSLTRRATYGALFDKAPKQFDVILTNPPFG
;
A
#
# COMPACT_ATOMS: atom_id res chain seq x y z
N MET A 1 -51.85 -13.12 -6.50
CA MET A 1 -50.81 -12.35 -5.78
C MET A 1 -49.47 -12.55 -6.49
N LYS A 2 -48.94 -11.52 -7.15
CA LYS A 2 -47.63 -11.57 -7.82
C LYS A 2 -46.55 -11.24 -6.78
N GLN A 3 -45.63 -12.16 -6.54
CA GLN A 3 -44.45 -11.93 -5.70
C GLN A 3 -43.54 -10.87 -6.36
N ALA A 4 -43.27 -9.80 -5.63
CA ALA A 4 -42.31 -8.78 -6.03
C ALA A 4 -40.89 -9.35 -5.91
N LYS A 5 -40.15 -9.39 -7.03
CA LYS A 5 -38.72 -9.69 -7.05
C LYS A 5 -37.98 -8.51 -6.41
N SER A 6 -37.35 -8.74 -5.26
CA SER A 6 -36.39 -7.83 -4.65
C SER A 6 -35.15 -7.73 -5.53
N THR A 7 -35.00 -6.62 -6.25
CA THR A 7 -33.77 -6.26 -6.95
C THR A 7 -32.80 -5.66 -5.94
N LYS A 8 -31.82 -6.47 -5.49
CA LYS A 8 -30.66 -5.96 -4.76
C LYS A 8 -29.95 -4.90 -5.64
N PRO A 9 -29.56 -3.73 -5.10
CA PRO A 9 -28.76 -2.78 -5.86
C PRO A 9 -27.41 -3.43 -6.17
N GLN A 10 -27.08 -3.48 -7.45
CA GLN A 10 -25.82 -4.02 -7.96
C GLN A 10 -24.72 -3.02 -7.61
N GLN A 11 -23.88 -3.36 -6.63
CA GLN A 11 -22.65 -2.65 -6.32
C GLN A 11 -21.79 -2.69 -7.59
N ARG A 12 -21.37 -1.54 -8.11
CA ARG A 12 -20.59 -1.46 -9.36
C ARG A 12 -19.19 -2.03 -9.10
N SER A 13 -18.98 -3.30 -9.44
CA SER A 13 -17.67 -3.93 -9.35
C SER A 13 -16.77 -3.45 -10.50
N ILE A 14 -15.57 -2.96 -10.17
CA ILE A 14 -14.60 -2.46 -11.15
C ILE A 14 -13.80 -3.64 -11.71
N ASN A 15 -14.36 -4.33 -12.71
CA ASN A 15 -13.83 -5.61 -13.21
C ASN A 15 -12.67 -5.50 -14.21
N GLY A 16 -11.84 -4.44 -14.19
CA GLY A 16 -10.72 -4.35 -15.14
C GLY A 16 -9.78 -3.15 -15.01
N VAL A 17 -8.57 -3.29 -15.57
CA VAL A 17 -7.48 -2.28 -15.53
C VAL A 17 -7.92 -0.93 -16.10
N ARG A 18 -8.68 -0.91 -17.20
CA ARG A 18 -9.15 0.33 -17.83
C ARG A 18 -10.20 1.05 -16.97
N SER A 19 -11.07 0.31 -16.28
CA SER A 19 -12.04 0.92 -15.35
C SER A 19 -11.34 1.41 -14.07
N LEU A 20 -10.32 0.69 -13.58
CA LEU A 20 -9.54 1.11 -12.41
C LEU A 20 -8.66 2.33 -12.71
N SER A 21 -8.02 2.41 -13.88
CA SER A 21 -7.24 3.59 -14.31
C SER A 21 -8.14 4.83 -14.48
N THR A 22 -9.36 4.66 -15.01
CA THR A 22 -10.35 5.75 -15.13
C THR A 22 -10.84 6.20 -13.76
N PHE A 23 -11.01 5.26 -12.84
CA PHE A 23 -11.42 5.51 -11.47
C PHE A 23 -10.35 6.24 -10.66
N VAL A 24 -9.09 5.80 -10.75
CA VAL A 24 -7.96 6.49 -10.12
C VAL A 24 -7.77 7.88 -10.70
N LYS A 25 -7.98 8.08 -12.01
CA LYS A 25 -8.06 9.44 -12.59
C LYS A 25 -9.15 10.27 -11.93
N GLY A 26 -10.33 9.70 -11.69
CA GLY A 26 -11.41 10.38 -10.96
C GLY A 26 -11.01 10.81 -9.54
N ILE A 27 -10.29 9.96 -8.80
CA ILE A 27 -9.75 10.33 -7.47
C ILE A 27 -8.70 11.44 -7.60
N CYS A 28 -7.77 11.33 -8.54
CA CYS A 28 -6.79 12.38 -8.81
C CYS A 28 -7.46 13.71 -9.20
N ASP A 29 -8.58 13.68 -9.91
CA ASP A 29 -9.32 14.90 -10.27
C ASP A 29 -10.05 15.53 -9.08
N VAL A 30 -10.48 14.75 -8.08
CA VAL A 30 -10.93 15.30 -6.77
C VAL A 30 -9.76 15.96 -6.04
N MET A 31 -8.60 15.28 -6.00
CA MET A 31 -7.39 15.80 -5.34
C MET A 31 -6.86 17.08 -6.02
N ARG A 32 -6.91 17.18 -7.35
CA ARG A 32 -6.53 18.39 -8.11
C ARG A 32 -7.47 19.56 -7.91
N ARG A 33 -8.75 19.28 -7.63
CA ARG A 33 -9.73 20.31 -7.22
C ARG A 33 -9.53 20.76 -5.77
N SER A 34 -8.71 20.05 -5.01
CA SER A 34 -8.23 20.41 -3.68
C SER A 34 -6.81 20.99 -3.79
N ASN A 35 -6.17 21.28 -2.65
CA ASN A 35 -4.78 21.76 -2.56
C ASN A 35 -3.67 20.77 -3.03
N CYS A 36 -4.01 19.72 -3.79
CA CYS A 36 -3.08 18.70 -4.32
C CYS A 36 -2.99 18.79 -5.86
N ALA A 37 -2.48 19.90 -6.37
CA ALA A 37 -2.48 20.20 -7.81
C ALA A 37 -1.48 19.35 -8.63
N SER A 38 -0.35 18.96 -8.04
CA SER A 38 0.74 18.25 -8.73
C SER A 38 0.80 16.76 -8.39
N ALA A 39 1.38 15.95 -9.29
CA ALA A 39 1.60 14.52 -9.05
C ALA A 39 2.44 14.25 -7.80
N LEU A 40 3.40 15.11 -7.52
CA LEU A 40 4.22 15.06 -6.31
C LEU A 40 3.42 15.26 -5.02
N GLN A 41 2.25 15.90 -5.10
CA GLN A 41 1.37 16.12 -3.95
C GLN A 41 0.31 15.04 -3.84
N TYR A 42 -0.36 14.71 -4.96
CA TYR A 42 -1.47 13.75 -4.91
C TYR A 42 -1.02 12.29 -4.90
N VAL A 43 0.16 11.94 -5.43
CA VAL A 43 0.63 10.55 -5.41
C VAL A 43 0.90 10.09 -3.98
N PRO A 44 1.74 10.76 -3.17
CA PRO A 44 1.95 10.36 -1.78
C PRO A 44 0.64 10.33 -0.97
N GLU A 45 -0.25 11.31 -1.20
CA GLU A 45 -1.55 11.37 -0.53
C GLU A 45 -2.43 10.17 -0.88
N LEU A 46 -2.48 9.79 -2.16
CA LEU A 46 -3.23 8.64 -2.60
C LEU A 46 -2.57 7.32 -2.17
N THR A 47 -1.24 7.25 -2.13
CA THR A 47 -0.49 6.07 -1.70
C THR A 47 -0.93 5.60 -0.33
N TRP A 48 -0.93 6.47 0.68
CA TRP A 48 -1.23 6.06 2.05
C TRP A 48 -2.71 5.69 2.23
N ILE A 49 -3.62 6.41 1.56
CA ILE A 49 -5.06 6.13 1.59
C ILE A 49 -5.35 4.77 0.96
N LEU A 50 -4.82 4.51 -0.24
CA LEU A 50 -4.96 3.21 -0.92
C LEU A 50 -4.34 2.08 -0.09
N PHE A 51 -3.17 2.33 0.49
CA PHE A 51 -2.49 1.34 1.32
C PHE A 51 -3.33 0.93 2.53
N LEU A 52 -3.90 1.89 3.27
CA LEU A 52 -4.75 1.57 4.43
C LEU A 52 -6.02 0.81 4.03
N ARG A 53 -6.63 1.17 2.89
CA ARG A 53 -7.77 0.41 2.35
C ARG A 53 -7.40 -1.03 2.05
N LEU A 54 -6.28 -1.23 1.38
CA LEU A 54 -5.83 -2.55 0.95
C LEU A 54 -5.37 -3.42 2.13
N LEU A 55 -4.72 -2.80 3.12
CA LEU A 55 -4.37 -3.46 4.37
C LEU A 55 -5.62 -4.02 5.06
N ASP A 56 -6.67 -3.21 5.21
CA ASP A 56 -7.92 -3.61 5.85
C ASP A 56 -8.63 -4.73 5.06
N ALA A 57 -8.63 -4.61 3.73
CA ALA A 57 -9.13 -5.63 2.82
C ALA A 57 -8.40 -6.98 2.93
N GLN A 58 -7.07 -6.93 3.02
CA GLN A 58 -6.24 -8.11 3.20
C GLN A 58 -6.50 -8.76 4.56
N GLU A 59 -6.53 -7.95 5.63
CA GLU A 59 -6.74 -8.47 6.98
C GLU A 59 -8.14 -9.05 7.18
N ALA A 60 -9.16 -8.54 6.49
CA ALA A 60 -10.47 -9.16 6.49
C ALA A 60 -10.44 -10.60 5.94
N ARG A 61 -9.69 -10.84 4.86
CA ARG A 61 -9.52 -12.19 4.29
C ARG A 61 -8.64 -13.07 5.16
N ASP A 62 -7.51 -12.55 5.64
CA ASP A 62 -6.62 -13.30 6.53
C ASP A 62 -7.38 -13.73 7.81
N GLN A 63 -8.28 -12.87 8.32
CA GLN A 63 -9.18 -13.19 9.44
C GLN A 63 -10.19 -14.29 9.05
N GLU A 64 -10.86 -14.19 7.90
CA GLU A 64 -11.79 -15.22 7.41
C GLU A 64 -11.09 -16.59 7.24
N GLU A 65 -9.88 -16.60 6.69
CA GLU A 65 -9.06 -17.80 6.55
C GLU A 65 -8.67 -18.36 7.92
N ALA A 66 -8.20 -17.52 8.84
CA ALA A 66 -7.83 -17.91 10.20
C ALA A 66 -9.03 -18.50 10.96
N ASP A 67 -10.22 -17.90 10.83
CA ASP A 67 -11.46 -18.39 11.43
C ASP A 67 -11.86 -19.75 10.83
N ALA A 68 -11.70 -19.93 9.53
CA ALA A 68 -11.99 -21.20 8.85
C ALA A 68 -11.09 -22.35 9.32
N VAL A 69 -9.84 -22.07 9.72
CA VAL A 69 -8.91 -23.07 10.26
C VAL A 69 -8.83 -23.07 11.79
N GLY A 70 -9.60 -22.20 12.47
CA GLY A 70 -9.66 -22.12 13.93
C GLY A 70 -8.38 -21.57 14.59
N VAL A 71 -7.62 -20.73 13.88
CA VAL A 71 -6.39 -20.11 14.37
C VAL A 71 -6.68 -18.67 14.79
N GLY A 72 -6.04 -18.19 15.87
CA GLY A 72 -6.21 -16.80 16.30
C GLY A 72 -5.61 -15.82 15.30
N PHE A 73 -6.35 -14.75 14.97
CA PHE A 73 -5.88 -13.65 14.14
C PHE A 73 -5.73 -12.36 14.96
N SER A 74 -4.73 -11.55 14.62
CA SER A 74 -4.48 -10.26 15.25
C SER A 74 -4.23 -9.20 14.18
N HIS A 75 -5.07 -8.18 14.16
CA HIS A 75 -4.93 -7.04 13.24
C HIS A 75 -3.65 -6.26 13.50
N ALA A 76 -3.01 -5.76 12.44
CA ALA A 76 -1.88 -4.86 12.55
C ALA A 76 -2.29 -3.51 13.14
N LEU A 77 -3.51 -3.04 12.80
CA LEU A 77 -4.10 -1.82 13.31
C LEU A 77 -5.24 -2.13 14.27
N ARG A 78 -5.19 -1.55 15.47
CA ARG A 78 -6.29 -1.63 16.43
C ARG A 78 -7.40 -0.63 16.10
N ALA A 79 -8.62 -0.91 16.56
CA ALA A 79 -9.67 0.09 16.61
C ALA A 79 -9.21 1.34 17.41
N PRO A 80 -9.56 2.57 16.98
CA PRO A 80 -10.40 2.92 15.85
C PRO A 80 -9.61 3.29 14.57
N TYR A 81 -8.39 2.76 14.38
CA TYR A 81 -7.48 3.18 13.31
C TYR A 81 -7.58 2.35 12.02
N ARG A 82 -8.42 1.31 12.00
CA ARG A 82 -8.63 0.47 10.81
C ARG A 82 -9.51 1.20 9.80
N TRP A 83 -9.36 0.91 8.52
CA TRP A 83 -10.15 1.56 7.46
C TRP A 83 -11.66 1.39 7.70
N GLN A 84 -12.09 0.17 8.08
CA GLN A 84 -13.47 -0.13 8.42
C GLN A 84 -14.06 0.73 9.56
N ASP A 85 -13.21 1.32 10.42
CA ASP A 85 -13.66 2.15 11.55
C ASP A 85 -13.91 3.61 11.13
N TRP A 86 -12.90 4.25 10.53
CA TRP A 86 -12.86 5.71 10.34
C TRP A 86 -13.00 6.18 8.89
N ALA A 87 -12.75 5.31 7.91
CA ALA A 87 -12.71 5.68 6.50
C ALA A 87 -13.91 5.14 5.71
N ALA A 88 -14.32 3.89 5.96
CA ALA A 88 -15.45 3.26 5.28
C ALA A 88 -16.75 4.09 5.37
N PRO A 89 -17.64 4.01 4.35
CA PRO A 89 -18.93 4.67 4.39
C PRO A 89 -19.82 4.08 5.48
N TYR A 90 -20.54 4.95 6.18
CA TYR A 90 -21.47 4.55 7.23
C TYR A 90 -22.89 4.38 6.69
N SER A 91 -23.61 3.38 7.19
CA SER A 91 -25.03 3.18 6.90
C SER A 91 -25.72 2.39 8.03
N GLU A 92 -26.94 2.80 8.37
CA GLU A 92 -27.81 2.10 9.33
C GLU A 92 -28.72 1.05 8.66
N LYS A 93 -28.64 0.91 7.33
CA LYS A 93 -29.48 -0.05 6.59
C LYS A 93 -29.21 -1.49 7.05
N PRO A 94 -30.25 -2.34 7.17
CA PRO A 94 -30.07 -3.75 7.43
C PRO A 94 -29.12 -4.40 6.43
N GLY A 95 -28.13 -5.14 6.91
CA GLY A 95 -27.11 -5.80 6.09
C GLY A 95 -25.86 -4.96 5.81
N HIS A 96 -25.73 -3.75 6.35
CA HIS A 96 -24.45 -3.03 6.34
C HIS A 96 -23.38 -3.82 7.11
N PRO A 97 -22.15 -3.96 6.58
CA PRO A 97 -21.08 -4.70 7.24
C PRO A 97 -20.76 -4.14 8.64
N LYS A 98 -20.26 -5.04 9.49
CA LYS A 98 -19.90 -4.75 10.87
C LYS A 98 -18.47 -5.19 11.16
N THR A 99 -17.80 -4.43 12.02
CA THR A 99 -16.47 -4.77 12.53
C THR A 99 -16.52 -6.02 13.40
N PRO A 100 -15.38 -6.66 13.70
CA PRO A 100 -15.32 -7.78 14.64
C PRO A 100 -15.94 -7.47 16.01
N GLU A 101 -15.91 -6.21 16.44
CA GLU A 101 -16.52 -5.74 17.69
C GLU A 101 -18.03 -5.43 17.57
N GLY A 102 -18.64 -5.72 16.42
CA GLY A 102 -20.07 -5.57 16.16
C GLY A 102 -20.53 -4.14 15.84
N LYS A 103 -19.61 -3.19 15.63
CA LYS A 103 -19.96 -1.82 15.22
C LYS A 103 -20.19 -1.75 13.71
N PRO A 104 -21.11 -0.91 13.20
CA PRO A 104 -21.24 -0.70 11.76
C PRO A 104 -19.95 -0.14 11.16
N PHE A 105 -19.59 -0.55 9.94
CA PHE A 105 -18.47 0.07 9.22
C PHE A 105 -18.69 1.60 9.10
N GLY A 106 -17.61 2.37 9.24
CA GLY A 106 -17.65 3.83 9.22
C GLY A 106 -18.17 4.47 10.52
N TRP A 107 -18.35 3.70 11.60
CA TRP A 107 -18.90 4.23 12.86
C TRP A 107 -18.10 5.42 13.42
N LYS A 108 -16.76 5.38 13.34
CA LYS A 108 -15.91 6.47 13.84
C LYS A 108 -16.02 7.68 12.91
N ARG A 109 -16.11 7.44 11.59
CA ARG A 109 -16.36 8.51 10.60
C ARG A 109 -17.66 9.26 10.91
N GLN A 110 -18.73 8.52 11.20
CA GLN A 110 -20.03 9.07 11.55
C GLN A 110 -19.99 9.85 12.87
N GLU A 111 -19.31 9.32 13.89
CA GLU A 111 -19.10 10.01 15.17
C GLU A 111 -18.40 11.36 14.98
N LEU A 112 -17.30 11.37 14.21
CA LEU A 112 -16.53 12.58 13.94
C LEU A 112 -17.35 13.60 13.15
N PHE A 113 -18.11 13.15 12.14
CA PHE A 113 -19.01 14.02 11.39
C PHE A 113 -20.09 14.65 12.28
N ALA A 114 -20.68 13.88 13.20
CA ALA A 114 -21.67 14.40 14.15
C ALA A 114 -21.07 15.38 15.18
N ALA A 115 -19.77 15.29 15.45
CA ALA A 115 -19.05 16.18 16.37
C ALA A 115 -18.71 17.56 15.78
N GLY A 116 -18.94 17.76 14.48
CA GLY A 116 -18.81 19.05 13.78
C GLY A 116 -17.66 19.10 12.77
N ASP A 117 -17.60 20.22 12.03
CA ASP A 117 -16.62 20.43 10.97
C ASP A 117 -15.17 20.40 11.49
N GLY A 118 -14.29 19.79 10.72
CA GLY A 118 -12.85 19.70 11.02
C GLY A 118 -12.48 18.56 11.96
N LYS A 119 -13.46 17.82 12.51
CA LYS A 119 -13.20 16.71 13.44
C LYS A 119 -12.59 15.50 12.77
N LEU A 120 -12.93 15.22 11.51
CA LEU A 120 -12.27 14.17 10.76
C LEU A 120 -10.79 14.53 10.52
N PHE A 121 -10.52 15.78 10.16
CA PHE A 121 -9.13 16.24 10.04
C PHE A 121 -8.36 16.24 11.36
N ASP A 122 -9.00 16.64 12.47
CA ASP A 122 -8.39 16.58 13.79
C ASP A 122 -8.02 15.14 14.14
N PHE A 123 -8.94 14.19 13.97
CA PHE A 123 -8.68 12.78 14.20
C PHE A 123 -7.52 12.27 13.34
N ILE A 124 -7.53 12.55 12.04
CA ILE A 124 -6.48 12.03 11.16
C ILE A 124 -5.12 12.61 11.54
N ASN A 125 -5.03 13.93 11.70
CA ASN A 125 -3.75 14.61 11.88
C ASN A 125 -3.20 14.50 13.32
N LYS A 126 -4.07 14.39 14.32
CA LYS A 126 -3.69 14.41 15.74
C LYS A 126 -3.74 13.04 16.41
N GLU A 127 -4.44 12.07 15.83
CA GLU A 127 -4.59 10.73 16.40
C GLU A 127 -4.11 9.63 15.44
N LEU A 128 -4.67 9.54 14.23
CA LEU A 128 -4.36 8.46 13.29
C LEU A 128 -2.91 8.49 12.82
N LEU A 129 -2.45 9.59 12.21
CA LEU A 129 -1.09 9.69 11.67
C LEU A 129 -0.03 9.49 12.77
N PRO A 130 -0.13 10.14 13.94
CA PRO A 130 0.78 9.86 15.06
C PRO A 130 0.76 8.40 15.53
N ALA A 131 -0.42 7.77 15.60
CA ALA A 131 -0.53 6.37 15.99
C ALA A 131 0.15 5.44 14.96
N LEU A 132 0.02 5.74 13.67
CA LEU A 132 0.66 4.99 12.60
C LEU A 132 2.18 5.17 12.61
N HIS A 133 2.68 6.41 12.79
CA HIS A 133 4.13 6.66 12.94
C HIS A 133 4.72 5.90 14.13
N GLY A 134 3.95 5.83 15.23
CA GLY A 134 4.30 5.10 16.45
C GLY A 134 4.44 3.58 16.28
N LEU A 135 3.99 3.01 15.15
CA LEU A 135 4.16 1.59 14.86
C LEU A 135 5.62 1.25 14.54
N ASP A 136 6.34 2.12 13.84
CA ASP A 136 7.74 1.85 13.47
C ASP A 136 8.70 2.41 14.52
N ILE A 137 8.47 3.66 14.96
CA ILE A 137 9.37 4.39 15.87
C ILE A 137 8.65 4.66 17.19
N ASP A 138 9.28 4.31 18.31
CA ASP A 138 8.80 4.71 19.63
C ASP A 138 9.02 6.21 19.81
N ALA A 139 7.93 6.97 19.88
CA ALA A 139 7.93 8.42 20.02
C ALA A 139 8.69 8.93 21.26
N ARG A 140 8.84 8.09 22.30
CA ARG A 140 9.53 8.44 23.55
C ARG A 140 11.04 8.34 23.43
N THR A 141 11.53 7.42 22.61
CA THR A 141 12.97 7.11 22.50
C THR A 141 13.57 7.56 21.16
N GLY A 142 12.74 7.76 20.13
CA GLY A 142 13.18 8.00 18.75
C GLY A 142 13.83 6.77 18.10
N LEU A 143 13.72 5.61 18.71
CA LEU A 143 14.30 4.34 18.25
C LEU A 143 13.21 3.41 17.69
N PRO A 144 13.58 2.38 16.90
CA PRO A 144 12.63 1.39 16.41
C PRO A 144 11.80 0.80 17.56
N ASN A 145 10.46 0.81 17.42
CA ASN A 145 9.53 0.30 18.42
C ASN A 145 9.78 -1.20 18.61
N PRO A 146 10.18 -1.68 19.81
CA PRO A 146 10.53 -3.09 20.01
C PRO A 146 9.31 -4.02 20.00
N ALA A 147 8.11 -3.50 20.26
CA ALA A 147 6.87 -4.28 20.29
C ALA A 147 6.21 -4.43 18.91
N ALA A 148 6.73 -3.75 17.88
CA ALA A 148 6.16 -3.75 16.54
C ALA A 148 6.42 -5.07 15.81
N SER A 149 5.36 -5.67 15.27
CA SER A 149 5.48 -6.77 14.31
C SER A 149 6.16 -6.29 13.01
N PRO A 150 6.71 -7.19 12.18
CA PRO A 150 7.27 -6.82 10.87
C PRO A 150 6.29 -5.99 10.02
N LYS A 151 5.03 -6.43 9.95
CA LYS A 151 3.95 -5.74 9.24
C LYS A 151 3.70 -4.33 9.81
N GLN A 152 3.68 -4.17 11.13
CA GLN A 152 3.51 -2.87 11.78
C GLN A 152 4.67 -1.91 11.49
N ARG A 153 5.93 -2.40 11.45
CA ARG A 153 7.07 -1.57 11.06
C ARG A 153 6.92 -1.04 9.64
N ILE A 154 6.49 -1.89 8.71
CA ILE A 154 6.30 -1.49 7.31
C ILE A 154 5.20 -0.45 7.20
N ILE A 155 4.07 -0.64 7.89
CA ILE A 155 2.99 0.35 7.96
C ILE A 155 3.53 1.67 8.48
N GLY A 156 4.18 1.68 9.65
CA GLY A 156 4.71 2.91 10.23
C GLY A 156 5.72 3.60 9.30
N ARG A 157 6.55 2.82 8.61
CA ARG A 157 7.54 3.34 7.67
C ARG A 157 6.94 3.97 6.42
N ILE A 158 5.91 3.35 5.83
CA ILE A 158 5.14 3.93 4.72
C ILE A 158 4.52 5.27 5.14
N MET A 159 4.10 5.38 6.40
CA MET A 159 3.44 6.58 6.91
C MET A 159 4.40 7.73 7.21
N THR A 160 5.72 7.49 7.29
CA THR A 160 6.71 8.56 7.58
C THR A 160 6.74 9.69 6.55
N ALA A 161 6.26 9.46 5.31
CA ALA A 161 6.13 10.51 4.30
C ALA A 161 4.94 11.46 4.53
N VAL A 162 4.05 11.11 5.46
CA VAL A 162 2.74 11.75 5.64
C VAL A 162 2.67 12.37 7.03
N GLU A 163 3.07 13.64 7.13
CA GLU A 163 2.96 14.40 8.39
C GLU A 163 1.54 14.94 8.61
N ARG A 164 0.84 15.26 7.52
CA ARG A 164 -0.50 15.85 7.55
C ARG A 164 -1.24 15.55 6.26
N VAL A 165 -2.55 15.38 6.35
CA VAL A 165 -3.47 15.35 5.20
C VAL A 165 -3.35 16.64 4.40
N ARG A 166 -3.20 16.51 3.09
CA ARG A 166 -3.04 17.65 2.16
C ARG A 166 -4.36 18.13 1.57
N VAL A 167 -5.38 17.26 1.53
CA VAL A 167 -6.73 17.61 1.12
C VAL A 167 -7.29 18.72 2.04
N ASP A 168 -7.87 19.75 1.45
CA ASP A 168 -8.22 21.01 2.13
C ASP A 168 -9.66 21.08 2.64
N SER A 169 -10.54 20.16 2.25
CA SER A 169 -11.91 20.07 2.76
C SER A 169 -12.33 18.64 3.11
N GLU A 170 -13.09 18.50 4.19
CA GLU A 170 -13.59 17.19 4.63
C GLU A 170 -14.57 16.60 3.62
N THR A 171 -15.27 17.42 2.84
CA THR A 171 -16.13 16.94 1.75
C THR A 171 -15.31 16.29 0.64
N ASN A 172 -14.23 16.94 0.18
CA ASN A 172 -13.35 16.33 -0.82
C ASN A 172 -12.67 15.07 -0.27
N LEU A 173 -12.22 15.10 0.99
CA LEU A 173 -11.62 13.92 1.62
C LEU A 173 -12.62 12.76 1.68
N ARG A 174 -13.86 13.00 2.10
CA ARG A 174 -14.92 11.99 2.13
C ARG A 174 -15.21 11.42 0.74
N ASP A 175 -15.29 12.26 -0.29
CA ASP A 175 -15.45 11.79 -1.69
C ASP A 175 -14.26 10.91 -2.12
N ILE A 176 -13.04 11.27 -1.73
CA ILE A 176 -11.86 10.43 -1.97
C ILE A 176 -11.96 9.10 -1.23
N LEU A 177 -12.33 9.10 0.06
CA LEU A 177 -12.48 7.89 0.87
C LEU A 177 -13.58 6.98 0.34
N ASP A 178 -14.74 7.55 -0.03
CA ASP A 178 -15.87 6.80 -0.60
C ASP A 178 -15.48 6.16 -1.93
N ARG A 179 -14.79 6.92 -2.80
CA ARG A 179 -14.22 6.36 -4.01
C ARG A 179 -13.25 5.25 -3.66
N VAL A 180 -12.21 5.47 -2.86
CA VAL A 180 -11.25 4.41 -2.53
C VAL A 180 -11.92 3.17 -1.90
N ASP A 181 -12.99 3.34 -1.13
CA ASP A 181 -13.76 2.23 -0.58
C ASP A 181 -14.49 1.41 -1.66
N GLU A 182 -14.97 2.07 -2.72
CA GLU A 182 -15.54 1.44 -3.93
C GLU A 182 -14.52 0.60 -4.72
N ILE A 183 -13.22 0.64 -4.38
CA ILE A 183 -12.28 -0.40 -4.81
C ILE A 183 -12.72 -1.69 -4.13
N SER A 184 -13.72 -2.32 -4.76
CA SER A 184 -14.45 -3.48 -4.30
C SER A 184 -13.48 -4.65 -4.24
N VAL A 185 -13.14 -4.98 -3.01
CA VAL A 185 -12.35 -6.13 -2.56
C VAL A 185 -13.07 -7.46 -2.81
N ASP A 186 -14.33 -7.42 -3.22
CA ASP A 186 -15.22 -8.60 -3.31
C ASP A 186 -14.74 -9.69 -4.27
N ASN A 187 -13.67 -9.45 -5.05
CA ASN A 187 -12.80 -10.50 -5.58
C ASN A 187 -11.35 -10.02 -5.67
N ILE A 188 -10.65 -9.76 -4.56
CA ILE A 188 -9.18 -9.70 -4.60
C ILE A 188 -8.64 -11.11 -4.86
N ASP A 189 -8.68 -11.55 -6.11
CA ASP A 189 -7.74 -12.56 -6.58
C ASP A 189 -6.36 -11.91 -6.81
N ASP A 190 -5.33 -12.73 -7.04
CA ASP A 190 -3.99 -12.23 -7.42
C ASP A 190 -4.07 -11.27 -8.63
N THR A 191 -5.09 -11.43 -9.49
CA THR A 191 -5.36 -10.57 -10.65
C THR A 191 -5.77 -9.14 -10.28
N HIS A 192 -6.49 -8.94 -9.17
CA HIS A 192 -6.91 -7.61 -8.72
C HIS A 192 -5.78 -6.86 -7.99
N PHE A 193 -4.96 -7.55 -7.20
CA PHE A 193 -3.70 -6.97 -6.67
C PHE A 193 -2.80 -6.51 -7.82
N PHE A 194 -2.62 -7.36 -8.83
CA PHE A 194 -1.90 -7.01 -10.05
C PHE A 194 -2.51 -5.79 -10.75
N THR A 195 -3.83 -5.69 -10.84
CA THR A 195 -4.49 -4.55 -11.49
C THR A 195 -4.26 -3.24 -10.70
N LEU A 196 -4.32 -3.28 -9.37
CA LEU A 196 -4.00 -2.15 -8.51
C LEU A 196 -2.53 -1.75 -8.58
N SER A 197 -1.62 -2.72 -8.61
CA SER A 197 -0.19 -2.47 -8.73
C SER A 197 0.14 -1.77 -10.05
N GLN A 198 -0.44 -2.21 -11.18
CA GLN A 198 -0.25 -1.53 -12.47
C GLN A 198 -0.79 -0.09 -12.45
N VAL A 199 -1.93 0.17 -11.81
CA VAL A 199 -2.47 1.53 -11.72
C VAL A 199 -1.63 2.42 -10.80
N TYR A 200 -1.08 1.86 -9.72
CA TYR A 200 -0.12 2.57 -8.88
C TYR A 200 1.15 2.89 -9.66
N GLU A 201 1.65 1.95 -10.47
CA GLU A 201 2.80 2.18 -11.34
C GLU A 201 2.55 3.27 -12.40
N ASP A 202 1.36 3.33 -12.97
CA ASP A 202 0.95 4.45 -13.85
C ASP A 202 0.96 5.81 -13.14
N LEU A 203 0.64 5.84 -11.84
CA LEU A 203 0.71 7.06 -11.03
C LEU A 203 2.15 7.49 -10.79
N LEU A 204 3.03 6.53 -10.48
CA LEU A 204 4.45 6.77 -10.30
C LEU A 204 5.11 7.26 -11.58
N LEU A 205 4.75 6.68 -12.74
CA LEU A 205 5.24 7.12 -14.04
C LEU A 205 4.86 8.59 -14.30
N LYS A 206 3.60 8.98 -14.06
CA LYS A 206 3.16 10.38 -14.19
C LYS A 206 3.86 11.33 -13.22
N MET A 207 4.26 10.84 -12.06
CA MET A 207 5.06 11.62 -11.10
C MET A 207 6.49 11.82 -11.61
N GLY A 208 7.10 10.79 -12.19
CA GLY A 208 8.43 10.84 -12.79
C GLY A 208 8.52 11.71 -14.05
N GLU A 209 7.51 11.69 -14.93
CA GLU A 209 7.50 12.47 -16.18
C GLU A 209 7.33 13.99 -15.98
N LYS A 210 6.75 14.42 -14.85
CA LYS A 210 6.42 15.84 -14.61
C LYS A 210 7.56 16.68 -14.04
N ASN A 211 8.69 16.08 -13.69
CA ASN A 211 9.87 16.79 -13.19
C ASN A 211 10.98 16.79 -14.25
N SER A 212 11.78 17.87 -14.30
CA SER A 212 13.12 17.83 -14.91
C SER A 212 14.02 16.77 -14.25
N ASP A 213 13.79 16.48 -12.96
CA ASP A 213 14.55 15.55 -12.13
C ASP A 213 13.85 14.19 -11.91
N GLY A 214 12.62 14.00 -12.38
CA GLY A 214 11.82 12.80 -12.08
C GLY A 214 12.27 11.56 -12.88
N GLY A 215 13.01 11.79 -13.97
CA GLY A 215 13.74 10.73 -14.68
C GLY A 215 14.90 10.13 -13.88
N GLN A 216 15.37 10.79 -12.81
CA GLN A 216 16.47 10.27 -11.98
C GLN A 216 16.06 9.08 -11.10
N PHE A 217 14.76 8.93 -10.83
CA PHE A 217 14.23 7.91 -9.92
C PHE A 217 13.36 6.87 -10.62
N PHE A 218 13.18 6.98 -11.94
CA PHE A 218 12.25 6.16 -12.69
C PHE A 218 12.91 5.51 -13.90
N THR A 219 12.80 4.19 -13.97
CA THR A 219 13.20 3.40 -15.15
C THR A 219 11.94 3.01 -15.92
N PRO A 220 11.87 3.23 -17.25
CA PRO A 220 10.72 2.81 -18.04
C PRO A 220 10.40 1.32 -17.84
N ARG A 221 9.13 0.99 -17.70
CA ARG A 221 8.70 -0.35 -17.26
C ARG A 221 9.04 -1.43 -18.28
N GLU A 222 9.02 -1.07 -19.55
CA GLU A 222 9.35 -1.90 -20.69
C GLU A 222 10.83 -2.29 -20.64
N VAL A 223 11.70 -1.36 -20.21
CA VAL A 223 13.13 -1.63 -19.98
C VAL A 223 13.30 -2.58 -18.80
N ILE A 224 12.62 -2.33 -17.67
CA ILE A 224 12.66 -3.21 -16.50
C ILE A 224 12.20 -4.62 -16.89
N ARG A 225 11.04 -4.76 -17.55
CA ARG A 225 10.50 -6.07 -17.98
C ARG A 225 11.45 -6.78 -18.93
N ALA A 226 12.04 -6.07 -19.88
CA ALA A 226 13.03 -6.66 -20.79
C ALA A 226 14.24 -7.21 -20.01
N MET A 227 14.82 -6.40 -19.11
CA MET A 227 15.97 -6.80 -18.29
C MET A 227 15.64 -8.00 -17.39
N VAL A 228 14.51 -7.95 -16.67
CA VAL A 228 14.06 -9.06 -15.81
C VAL A 228 13.84 -10.32 -16.62
N HIS A 229 13.21 -10.22 -17.79
CA HIS A 229 12.96 -11.37 -18.65
C HIS A 229 14.26 -11.98 -19.20
N THR A 230 15.24 -11.14 -19.55
CA THR A 230 16.57 -11.61 -20.02
C THR A 230 17.38 -12.26 -18.91
N VAL A 231 17.39 -11.68 -17.71
CA VAL A 231 18.10 -12.24 -16.55
C VAL A 231 17.42 -13.50 -16.02
N ASP A 232 16.10 -13.57 -16.18
CA ASP A 232 15.27 -14.71 -15.79
C ASP A 232 15.50 -15.15 -14.33
N PRO A 233 15.23 -14.29 -13.32
CA PRO A 233 15.43 -14.67 -11.93
C PRO A 233 14.51 -15.84 -11.54
N GLN A 234 14.98 -16.70 -10.63
CA GLN A 234 14.30 -17.91 -10.20
C GLN A 234 13.96 -17.86 -8.70
N LEU A 235 12.94 -18.62 -8.28
CA LEU A 235 12.63 -18.81 -6.87
C LEU A 235 13.85 -19.38 -6.11
N GLY A 236 14.02 -18.96 -4.86
CA GLY A 236 15.12 -19.38 -4.00
C GLY A 236 16.45 -18.65 -4.28
N LYS A 237 16.47 -17.75 -5.27
CA LYS A 237 17.58 -16.83 -5.51
C LYS A 237 17.31 -15.48 -4.87
N THR A 238 18.35 -14.86 -4.33
CA THR A 238 18.26 -13.53 -3.74
C THR A 238 18.49 -12.44 -4.80
N ILE A 239 17.61 -11.45 -4.83
CA ILE A 239 17.58 -10.38 -5.83
C ILE A 239 17.80 -9.05 -5.12
N TYR A 240 18.73 -8.26 -5.63
CA TYR A 240 19.14 -7.01 -5.00
C TYR A 240 19.16 -5.82 -5.96
N ASP A 241 18.62 -4.69 -5.49
CA ASP A 241 18.72 -3.40 -6.16
C ASP A 241 19.37 -2.34 -5.23
N PRO A 242 20.64 -1.95 -5.43
CA PRO A 242 21.35 -0.98 -4.59
C PRO A 242 20.86 0.48 -4.72
N CYS A 243 19.95 0.79 -5.64
CA CYS A 243 19.36 2.11 -5.84
C CYS A 243 17.95 1.92 -6.41
N CYS A 244 17.07 1.37 -5.59
CA CYS A 244 15.82 0.79 -6.04
C CYS A 244 14.77 1.80 -6.48
N GLY A 245 14.93 3.09 -6.17
CA GLY A 245 13.93 4.10 -6.48
C GLY A 245 12.60 3.69 -5.89
N THR A 246 11.55 3.66 -6.72
CA THR A 246 10.21 3.21 -6.31
C THR A 246 10.06 1.68 -6.20
N GLY A 247 11.15 0.91 -6.26
CA GLY A 247 11.16 -0.55 -6.15
C GLY A 247 10.82 -1.28 -7.44
N GLY A 248 10.94 -0.63 -8.61
CA GLY A 248 10.40 -1.14 -9.87
C GLY A 248 11.01 -2.47 -10.34
N PHE A 249 12.34 -2.64 -10.23
CA PHE A 249 12.98 -3.91 -10.57
C PHE A 249 12.52 -5.05 -9.66
N LEU A 250 12.43 -4.80 -8.36
CA LEU A 250 12.02 -5.80 -7.36
C LEU A 250 10.57 -6.23 -7.58
N ALA A 251 9.67 -5.27 -7.80
CA ALA A 251 8.25 -5.52 -8.10
C ALA A 251 8.06 -6.38 -9.36
N ILE A 252 8.71 -6.01 -10.46
CA ILE A 252 8.58 -6.75 -11.73
C ILE A 252 9.26 -8.13 -11.66
N ALA A 253 10.35 -8.26 -10.90
CA ALA A 253 10.98 -9.55 -10.64
C ALA A 253 10.07 -10.48 -9.82
N TYR A 254 9.33 -9.95 -8.83
CA TYR A 254 8.28 -10.69 -8.13
C TYR A 254 7.20 -11.18 -9.09
N GLU A 255 6.63 -10.29 -9.91
CA GLU A 255 5.62 -10.66 -10.90
C GLU A 255 6.12 -11.74 -11.88
N HIS A 256 7.39 -11.69 -12.27
CA HIS A 256 8.01 -12.67 -13.15
C HIS A 256 8.09 -14.05 -12.51
N ILE A 257 8.58 -14.14 -11.27
CA ILE A 257 8.68 -15.42 -10.55
C ILE A 257 7.30 -15.96 -10.18
N ALA A 258 6.41 -15.10 -9.66
CA ALA A 258 5.05 -15.48 -9.30
C ALA A 258 4.27 -16.08 -10.48
N ARG A 259 4.39 -15.47 -11.68
CA ARG A 259 3.77 -16.02 -12.90
C ARG A 259 4.30 -17.40 -13.28
N LYS A 260 5.58 -17.67 -13.04
CA LYS A 260 6.18 -18.99 -13.32
C LYS A 260 5.76 -20.07 -12.34
N LEU A 261 5.51 -19.70 -11.08
CA LEU A 261 5.03 -20.64 -10.05
C LEU A 261 3.61 -21.16 -10.36
N GLY A 262 2.83 -20.44 -11.17
CA GLY A 262 1.52 -20.89 -11.62
C GLY A 262 0.45 -20.74 -10.53
N ARG A 263 -0.61 -21.55 -10.60
CA ARG A 263 -1.86 -21.36 -9.84
C ARG A 263 -1.90 -22.03 -8.47
N SER A 264 -0.92 -22.87 -8.13
CA SER A 264 -0.90 -23.60 -6.85
C SER A 264 0.53 -23.82 -6.36
N PRO A 265 1.27 -22.73 -6.08
CA PRO A 265 2.58 -22.84 -5.44
C PRO A 265 2.46 -23.47 -4.05
N LEU A 266 3.55 -24.11 -3.60
CA LEU A 266 3.67 -24.52 -2.21
C LEU A 266 3.66 -23.29 -1.29
N SER A 267 3.08 -23.41 -0.09
CA SER A 267 3.07 -22.32 0.88
C SER A 267 4.48 -21.84 1.22
N THR A 268 5.45 -22.76 1.35
CA THR A 268 6.87 -22.44 1.57
C THR A 268 7.50 -21.63 0.44
N ASP A 269 7.07 -21.87 -0.80
CA ASP A 269 7.58 -21.15 -1.97
C ASP A 269 7.07 -19.71 -1.98
N LEU A 270 5.79 -19.52 -1.62
CA LEU A 270 5.20 -18.19 -1.46
C LEU A 270 5.87 -17.40 -0.36
N GLU A 271 6.09 -18.00 0.81
CA GLU A 271 6.79 -17.35 1.92
C GLU A 271 8.21 -16.92 1.53
N THR A 272 8.95 -17.82 0.88
CA THR A 272 10.31 -17.52 0.39
C THR A 272 10.29 -16.36 -0.61
N LEU A 273 9.32 -16.37 -1.54
CA LEU A 273 9.18 -15.33 -2.55
C LEU A 273 8.86 -13.98 -1.90
N LYS A 274 7.91 -13.95 -0.95
CA LYS A 274 7.46 -12.70 -0.32
C LYS A 274 8.45 -12.12 0.67
N HIS A 275 9.20 -12.95 1.40
CA HIS A 275 9.96 -12.51 2.57
C HIS A 275 11.48 -12.57 2.39
N ASP A 276 12.01 -13.55 1.65
CA ASP A 276 13.45 -13.87 1.65
C ASP A 276 14.13 -13.63 0.30
N THR A 277 13.39 -13.14 -0.71
CA THR A 277 13.88 -13.02 -2.09
C THR A 277 14.34 -11.61 -2.46
N PHE A 278 13.63 -10.56 -2.06
CA PHE A 278 13.82 -9.20 -2.58
C PHE A 278 14.47 -8.25 -1.57
N PHE A 279 15.56 -7.62 -2.00
CA PHE A 279 16.36 -6.70 -1.19
C PHE A 279 16.63 -5.41 -1.97
N GLY A 280 16.54 -4.25 -1.30
CA GLY A 280 16.80 -2.98 -1.96
C GLY A 280 17.41 -1.92 -1.05
N ARG A 281 18.01 -0.91 -1.67
CA ARG A 281 18.47 0.31 -0.99
C ARG A 281 17.96 1.54 -1.70
N GLU A 282 17.53 2.52 -0.93
CA GLU A 282 17.15 3.84 -1.45
C GLU A 282 17.59 4.92 -0.45
N LYS A 283 18.08 6.03 -0.98
CA LYS A 283 18.67 7.14 -0.20
C LYS A 283 17.63 8.21 0.13
N GLU A 284 16.70 8.46 -0.76
CA GLU A 284 15.81 9.61 -0.68
C GLU A 284 14.61 9.35 0.25
N ASN A 285 14.43 10.24 1.24
CA ASN A 285 13.40 10.14 2.28
C ASN A 285 11.99 10.03 1.69
N LEU A 286 11.71 10.74 0.59
CA LEU A 286 10.40 10.76 -0.05
C LEU A 286 10.13 9.49 -0.87
N VAL A 287 11.18 8.78 -1.29
CA VAL A 287 11.06 7.65 -2.22
C VAL A 287 10.93 6.32 -1.46
N ILE A 288 11.60 6.16 -0.32
CA ILE A 288 11.50 4.92 0.48
C ILE A 288 10.06 4.52 0.84
N PRO A 289 9.20 5.42 1.34
CA PRO A 289 7.82 5.07 1.67
C PRO A 289 7.00 4.66 0.44
N ILE A 290 7.26 5.30 -0.70
CA ILE A 290 6.66 4.96 -1.98
C ILE A 290 7.10 3.57 -2.44
N ALA A 291 8.39 3.25 -2.31
CA ALA A 291 8.94 1.95 -2.65
C ALA A 291 8.35 0.84 -1.77
N LEU A 292 8.27 1.04 -0.46
CA LEU A 292 7.65 0.08 0.46
C LEU A 292 6.19 -0.17 0.09
N ALA A 293 5.41 0.89 -0.11
CA ALA A 293 4.02 0.76 -0.53
C ALA A 293 3.90 0.02 -1.86
N ASN A 294 4.78 0.32 -2.82
CA ASN A 294 4.79 -0.35 -4.12
C ASN A 294 5.03 -1.86 -3.99
N LEU A 295 6.03 -2.26 -3.20
CA LEU A 295 6.36 -3.68 -3.02
C LEU A 295 5.23 -4.43 -2.31
N VAL A 296 4.62 -3.84 -1.28
CA VAL A 296 3.45 -4.43 -0.62
C VAL A 296 2.27 -4.56 -1.59
N LEU A 297 2.03 -3.55 -2.44
CA LEU A 297 1.01 -3.59 -3.49
C LEU A 297 1.25 -4.67 -4.54
N HIS A 298 2.50 -5.09 -4.75
CA HIS A 298 2.85 -6.21 -5.63
C HIS A 298 2.77 -7.56 -4.91
N GLY A 299 2.49 -7.60 -3.61
CA GLY A 299 2.37 -8.84 -2.82
C GLY A 299 3.61 -9.18 -1.99
N ILE A 300 4.64 -8.34 -2.01
CA ILE A 300 5.82 -8.45 -1.14
C ILE A 300 5.47 -7.74 0.19
N ASP A 301 4.81 -8.45 1.09
CA ASP A 301 4.27 -7.93 2.35
C ASP A 301 5.32 -7.75 3.46
N GLN A 302 6.53 -8.33 3.32
CA GLN A 302 7.69 -8.01 4.16
C GLN A 302 8.94 -7.62 3.33
N PRO A 303 8.91 -6.45 2.65
CA PRO A 303 9.99 -6.05 1.77
C PRO A 303 11.27 -5.68 2.55
N ASN A 304 12.41 -6.21 2.12
CA ASN A 304 13.70 -5.92 2.75
C ASN A 304 14.36 -4.66 2.15
N LEU A 305 13.95 -3.48 2.62
CA LEU A 305 14.53 -2.20 2.17
C LEU A 305 15.41 -1.56 3.24
N TRP A 306 16.58 -1.10 2.81
CA TRP A 306 17.48 -0.27 3.60
C TRP A 306 17.42 1.17 3.13
N HIS A 307 17.12 2.08 4.06
CA HIS A 307 17.12 3.50 3.77
C HIS A 307 18.48 4.09 4.12
N GLY A 308 19.23 4.53 3.11
CA GLY A 308 20.49 5.21 3.31
C GLY A 308 21.30 5.32 2.04
N ASN A 309 22.54 5.81 2.18
CA ASN A 309 23.43 5.96 1.05
C ASN A 309 24.26 4.68 0.83
N SER A 310 23.99 4.00 -0.30
CA SER A 310 24.64 2.74 -0.68
C SER A 310 26.16 2.81 -0.78
N LEU A 311 26.71 3.96 -1.19
CA LEU A 311 28.15 4.17 -1.36
C LEU A 311 28.84 4.46 -0.03
N THR A 312 28.29 5.36 0.79
CA THR A 312 28.88 5.70 2.10
C THR A 312 28.56 4.66 3.18
N ARG A 313 27.65 3.72 2.88
CA ARG A 313 27.12 2.70 3.81
C ARG A 313 26.54 3.31 5.10
N ARG A 314 26.05 4.55 5.02
CA ARG A 314 25.42 5.24 6.15
C ARG A 314 23.91 5.02 6.07
N ALA A 315 23.37 4.34 7.08
CA ALA A 315 21.95 4.08 7.20
C ALA A 315 21.26 5.30 7.82
N THR A 316 20.18 5.74 7.18
CA THR A 316 19.13 6.54 7.84
C THR A 316 18.22 5.61 8.64
N TYR A 317 17.94 4.42 8.09
CA TYR A 317 17.15 3.37 8.73
C TYR A 317 17.46 2.02 8.07
N GLY A 318 17.68 0.98 8.89
CA GLY A 318 18.12 -0.32 8.41
C GLY A 318 17.36 -1.53 8.96
N ALA A 319 16.40 -1.35 9.86
CA ALA A 319 15.78 -2.48 10.59
C ALA A 319 15.01 -3.47 9.69
N LEU A 320 14.55 -3.03 8.51
CA LEU A 320 13.94 -3.92 7.50
C LEU A 320 14.98 -4.69 6.67
N PHE A 321 16.27 -4.46 6.88
CA PHE A 321 17.36 -5.05 6.10
C PHE A 321 18.29 -5.93 6.95
N ASP A 322 17.96 -6.16 8.22
CA ASP A 322 18.83 -6.85 9.18
C ASP A 322 19.11 -8.31 8.79
N LYS A 323 18.17 -8.95 8.09
CA LYS A 323 18.30 -10.32 7.59
C LYS A 323 19.01 -10.43 6.24
N ALA A 324 19.44 -9.31 5.66
CA ALA A 324 20.01 -9.33 4.33
C ALA A 324 21.32 -10.15 4.29
N PRO A 325 21.49 -11.02 3.28
CA PRO A 325 22.73 -11.76 3.09
C PRO A 325 23.87 -10.80 2.70
N LYS A 326 25.12 -11.28 2.86
CA LYS A 326 26.32 -10.52 2.47
C LYS A 326 26.53 -10.46 0.95
N GLN A 327 25.98 -11.44 0.23
CA GLN A 327 26.07 -11.58 -1.21
C GLN A 327 24.68 -11.90 -1.76
N PHE A 328 24.43 -11.48 -2.98
CA PHE A 328 23.16 -11.68 -3.67
C PHE A 328 23.40 -12.45 -4.97
N ASP A 329 22.45 -13.30 -5.36
CA ASP A 329 22.55 -14.10 -6.58
C ASP A 329 22.34 -13.25 -7.85
N VAL A 330 21.44 -12.27 -7.77
CA VAL A 330 21.04 -11.43 -8.90
C VAL A 330 21.05 -9.97 -8.50
N ILE A 331 21.63 -9.11 -9.33
CA ILE A 331 21.56 -7.65 -9.19
C ILE A 331 20.83 -7.08 -10.39
N LEU A 332 19.74 -6.37 -10.14
CA LEU A 332 18.94 -5.66 -11.14
C LEU A 332 18.80 -4.22 -10.67
N THR A 333 19.32 -3.27 -11.44
CA THR A 333 19.41 -1.89 -10.98
C THR A 333 19.60 -0.91 -12.13
N ASN A 334 19.17 0.33 -11.91
CA ASN A 334 19.46 1.47 -12.76
C ASN A 334 20.07 2.58 -11.89
N PRO A 335 21.41 2.64 -11.79
CA PRO A 335 22.09 3.64 -10.97
C PRO A 335 21.88 5.07 -11.50
N PRO A 336 21.95 6.10 -10.63
CA PRO A 336 21.86 7.49 -11.07
C PRO A 336 22.97 7.83 -12.07
N PHE A 337 22.63 8.56 -13.13
CA PHE A 337 23.54 8.82 -14.26
C PHE A 337 24.56 9.94 -14.03
N GLY A 338 24.30 10.88 -13.12
CA GLY A 338 25.20 12.02 -12.86
C GLY A 338 24.56 13.12 -12.04
#